data_AF-A0A0B7MXU6-F1
#
_entry.id   AF-A0A0B7MXU6-F1
#
_cell.length_a   1.000
_cell.length_b   1.000
_cell.length_c   1.000
_cell.angle_alpha   90.00
_cell.angle_beta   90.00
_cell.angle_gamma   90.00
#
_symmetry.space_group_name_H-M   'P 1'
#
loop_
_entity.id
_entity.type
_entity.pdbx_description
1 polymer ?
#
loop_
_entity_poly.entity_id
_entity_poly.type
_entity_poly.pdbx_seq_one_letter_code
_entity_poly.pdbx_strand_id
1 'polypeptide(L)'
;MNCCRDPESSSASQDFLNILSNMPNQYIGNSMPSYQPQSQETTRMKVSLDLPGYQEYLPTYMPGQLITGNVRLQVECPIKVTHLKIALFGNVQVYGEQPGYPVTNGLFDYQRNEQLINTGLRIVKQSNGGSGHQLVCKRDESQNSNQQAKRQKTAQDRHIEKLIRQVASIDHTTNVSHGSLNDVPTKNYSTEEGSTFDLDNNSYQVRFSIRVPTSRRLSGTFDHPHYPVSYRIVAIMKYKDIDGSSNESTCYSTVRLCLEPFFDIHQFQSPIQTAPTSQYVQCRDSVWNNICTHLLNYGAVSMYSSKLPKQIYTSSIEAHLELSTQAFERSQYIPLQLKLANHAFANFNISVVKINIELVRRINMVCSMNEQVESQVVQSASLVFKSSLEKEQQLFFRHTKLSFDLSNHIQVPTDSVCTISSASTKDVFSLGYDLRVELDITGVTSNSSTRNYLSLDEEKNYVADQQHHIWQQEESQYDLPSEPYHHKFKTYSLELDPLTVVVVNNSIY
;
A
#
# COMPACT_ATOMS: atom_id res chain seq x y z
N MET A 1 53.10 -57.90 -13.33
CA MET A 1 52.69 -57.30 -14.61
C MET A 1 51.29 -56.75 -14.46
N ASN A 2 51.17 -55.46 -14.78
CA ASN A 2 49.99 -54.64 -15.07
C ASN A 2 48.88 -54.46 -14.03
N CYS A 3 48.94 -53.27 -13.44
CA CYS A 3 47.97 -52.53 -12.65
C CYS A 3 46.67 -52.24 -13.42
N CYS A 4 45.55 -52.31 -12.71
CA CYS A 4 44.32 -51.61 -13.09
C CYS A 4 44.39 -50.16 -12.60
N ARG A 5 44.10 -49.22 -13.51
CA ARG A 5 43.78 -47.81 -13.24
C ARG A 5 42.27 -47.66 -13.41
N ASP A 6 41.64 -47.01 -12.44
CA ASP A 6 40.43 -46.21 -12.65
C ASP A 6 40.76 -44.74 -12.33
N PRO A 7 40.12 -43.77 -13.00
CA PRO A 7 40.45 -42.35 -12.87
C PRO A 7 39.56 -41.59 -11.88
N GLU A 8 40.23 -40.70 -11.14
CA GLU A 8 39.87 -39.30 -10.83
C GLU A 8 38.42 -38.96 -10.45
N SER A 9 38.24 -38.65 -9.16
CA SER A 9 37.26 -37.67 -8.67
C SER A 9 38.03 -36.51 -8.05
N SER A 10 37.82 -35.29 -8.54
CA SER A 10 38.45 -34.07 -8.02
C SER A 10 37.42 -33.14 -7.37
N SER A 11 37.59 -33.01 -6.06
CA SER A 11 37.47 -31.83 -5.20
C SER A 11 36.93 -30.51 -5.77
N ALA A 12 35.85 -30.00 -5.17
CA ALA A 12 35.71 -28.57 -4.83
C ALA A 12 34.48 -28.33 -3.94
N SER A 13 34.61 -28.45 -2.62
CA SER A 13 33.62 -27.93 -1.66
C SER A 13 34.14 -27.95 -0.23
N GLN A 14 35.14 -27.11 0.09
CA GLN A 14 35.52 -26.81 1.49
C GLN A 14 35.89 -25.34 1.79
N ASP A 15 35.69 -24.39 0.87
CA ASP A 15 36.15 -23.00 1.09
C ASP A 15 35.04 -21.95 1.36
N PHE A 16 33.79 -22.34 1.64
CA PHE A 16 32.71 -21.37 1.89
C PHE A 16 32.32 -21.14 3.37
N LEU A 17 32.89 -21.89 4.32
CA LEU A 17 32.54 -21.78 5.74
C LEU A 17 33.49 -20.92 6.59
N ASN A 18 34.59 -20.42 6.02
CA ASN A 18 35.59 -19.64 6.77
C ASN A 18 35.60 -18.13 6.47
N ILE A 19 34.62 -17.61 5.72
CA ILE A 19 34.52 -16.17 5.41
C ILE A 19 33.45 -15.45 6.26
N LEU A 20 32.60 -16.18 7.01
CA LEU A 20 31.59 -15.58 7.89
C LEU A 20 32.06 -15.31 9.34
N SER A 21 33.33 -15.58 9.67
CA SER A 21 33.85 -15.49 11.04
C SER A 21 34.68 -14.23 11.37
N ASN A 22 34.85 -13.29 10.42
CA ASN A 22 35.69 -12.10 10.63
C ASN A 22 34.99 -10.77 10.33
N MET A 23 33.81 -10.55 10.93
CA MET A 23 33.22 -9.20 11.02
C MET A 23 33.31 -8.71 12.47
N PRO A 24 33.83 -7.50 12.72
CA PRO A 24 33.98 -6.97 14.06
C PRO A 24 32.60 -6.66 14.67
N ASN A 25 32.26 -7.45 15.67
CA ASN A 25 31.19 -7.24 16.63
C ASN A 25 31.35 -5.88 17.35
N GLN A 26 30.79 -4.81 16.79
CA GLN A 26 30.39 -3.64 17.57
C GLN A 26 28.93 -3.80 17.99
N TYR A 27 28.72 -4.71 18.94
CA TYR A 27 27.49 -4.77 19.73
C TYR A 27 27.47 -3.56 20.67
N ILE A 28 26.67 -2.54 20.34
CA ILE A 28 26.13 -1.64 21.35
C ILE A 28 24.86 -2.34 21.86
N GLY A 29 25.01 -3.08 22.95
CA GLY A 29 23.89 -3.52 23.76
C GLY A 29 23.20 -2.30 24.35
N ASN A 30 22.13 -1.84 23.71
CA ASN A 30 21.16 -0.98 24.36
C ASN A 30 20.26 -1.88 25.21
N SER A 31 20.68 -2.13 26.44
CA SER A 31 19.76 -2.45 27.51
C SER A 31 18.69 -1.35 27.54
N MET A 32 17.42 -1.73 27.41
CA MET A 32 16.32 -0.84 27.76
C MET A 32 16.56 -0.31 29.17
N PRO A 33 16.59 1.02 29.40
CA PRO A 33 16.62 1.53 30.76
C PRO A 33 15.32 1.10 31.44
N SER A 34 15.48 0.44 32.59
CA SER A 34 14.37 0.08 33.46
C SER A 34 13.56 1.32 33.81
N TYR A 35 12.23 1.17 33.82
CA TYR A 35 11.28 2.19 34.25
C TYR A 35 11.55 2.52 35.73
N GLN A 36 12.31 3.57 36.01
CA GLN A 36 12.36 4.19 37.33
C GLN A 36 11.17 5.13 37.49
N PRO A 37 10.52 5.17 38.66
CA PRO A 37 9.46 6.14 38.94
C PRO A 37 10.03 7.56 38.81
N GLN A 38 9.41 8.35 37.94
CA GLN A 38 9.79 9.70 37.54
C GLN A 38 10.08 10.59 38.76
N SER A 39 11.27 11.18 38.80
CA SER A 39 11.53 12.40 39.57
C SER A 39 10.47 13.45 39.22
N GLN A 40 9.95 14.16 40.22
CA GLN A 40 9.00 15.27 40.04
C GLN A 40 9.55 16.26 39.00
N GLU A 41 9.02 16.21 37.77
CA GLU A 41 9.42 17.11 36.69
C GLU A 41 8.88 18.52 36.98
N THR A 42 9.80 19.48 37.14
CA THR A 42 9.52 20.89 37.46
C THR A 42 8.89 21.68 36.31
N THR A 43 8.89 21.12 35.09
CA THR A 43 8.30 21.75 33.90
C THR A 43 7.54 20.72 33.10
N ARG A 44 6.27 21.02 32.79
CA ARG A 44 5.38 20.15 32.01
C ARG A 44 4.98 20.81 30.70
N MET A 45 4.97 20.03 29.62
CA MET A 45 4.51 20.48 28.32
C MET A 45 3.40 19.57 27.81
N LYS A 46 2.37 20.18 27.22
CA LYS A 46 1.26 19.46 26.60
C LYS A 46 0.91 20.10 25.26
N VAL A 47 0.94 19.31 24.19
CA VAL A 47 0.40 19.70 22.89
C VAL A 47 -1.03 19.19 22.73
N SER A 48 -1.87 19.98 22.06
CA SER A 48 -3.26 19.66 21.75
C SER A 48 -3.63 20.22 20.39
N LEU A 49 -4.45 19.49 19.64
CA LEU A 49 -4.96 19.90 18.33
C LEU A 49 -6.33 20.55 18.49
N ASP A 50 -6.69 21.47 17.60
CA ASP A 50 -8.01 22.10 17.60
C ASP A 50 -9.10 21.10 17.13
N LEU A 51 -8.76 20.19 16.21
CA LEU A 51 -9.61 19.05 15.89
C LEU A 51 -9.54 18.02 17.02
N PRO A 52 -10.69 17.57 17.53
CA PRO A 52 -10.70 16.60 18.62
C PRO A 52 -10.19 15.24 18.13
N GLY A 53 -9.38 14.59 18.96
CA GLY A 53 -9.09 13.17 18.86
C GLY A 53 -9.77 12.45 20.02
N TYR A 54 -10.37 11.29 19.75
CA TYR A 54 -10.94 10.38 20.75
C TYR A 54 -10.32 8.99 20.56
N GLN A 55 -10.57 8.04 21.47
CA GLN A 55 -9.90 6.73 21.45
C GLN A 55 -9.97 6.00 20.09
N GLU A 56 -11.04 6.19 19.34
CA GLU A 56 -11.28 5.53 18.03
C GLU A 56 -11.10 6.47 16.83
N TYR A 57 -10.81 7.76 17.05
CA TYR A 57 -10.71 8.74 15.97
C TYR A 57 -9.48 9.63 16.13
N LEU A 58 -8.61 9.55 15.11
CA LEU A 58 -7.49 10.47 14.97
C LEU A 58 -7.90 11.65 14.05
N PRO A 59 -7.52 12.89 14.40
CA PRO A 59 -7.81 14.04 13.57
C PRO A 59 -7.12 13.88 12.22
N THR A 60 -7.92 13.95 11.15
CA THR A 60 -7.48 13.67 9.78
C THR A 60 -7.31 14.97 9.00
N TYR A 61 -6.18 15.11 8.30
CA TYR A 61 -5.84 16.30 7.53
C TYR A 61 -5.52 15.96 6.08
N MET A 62 -5.99 16.79 5.16
CA MET A 62 -5.69 16.70 3.73
C MET A 62 -4.42 17.48 3.37
N PRO A 63 -3.78 17.15 2.23
CA PRO A 63 -2.72 17.98 1.66
C PRO A 63 -3.14 19.45 1.53
N GLY A 64 -2.28 20.36 1.98
CA GLY A 64 -2.54 21.80 1.92
C GLY A 64 -3.31 22.38 3.11
N GLN A 65 -3.99 21.55 3.91
CA GLN A 65 -4.71 21.99 5.12
C GLN A 65 -3.74 22.46 6.22
N LEU A 66 -4.26 23.29 7.12
CA LEU A 66 -3.54 23.77 8.29
C LEU A 66 -3.88 22.91 9.50
N ILE A 67 -2.84 22.34 10.12
CA ILE A 67 -2.91 21.72 11.43
C ILE A 67 -2.77 22.82 12.47
N THR A 68 -3.84 23.12 13.20
CA THR A 68 -3.85 24.13 14.27
C THR A 68 -4.02 23.49 15.63
N GLY A 69 -3.49 24.17 16.64
CA GLY A 69 -3.56 23.69 18.01
C GLY A 69 -2.87 24.61 19.01
N ASN A 70 -2.67 24.08 20.21
CA ASN A 70 -2.07 24.79 21.33
C ASN A 70 -0.95 23.96 21.97
N VAL A 71 0.15 24.61 22.30
CA VAL A 71 1.17 24.12 23.23
C VAL A 71 0.94 24.82 24.57
N ARG A 72 0.69 24.04 25.63
CA ARG A 72 0.61 24.53 27.00
C ARG A 72 1.88 24.15 27.74
N LEU A 73 2.52 25.13 28.35
CA LEU A 73 3.70 24.98 29.18
C LEU A 73 3.32 25.35 30.61
N GLN A 74 3.63 24.49 31.55
CA GLN A 74 3.50 24.76 32.98
C GLN A 74 4.90 24.71 33.58
N VAL A 75 5.38 25.86 34.05
CA VAL A 75 6.73 26.06 34.56
C VAL A 75 6.62 26.35 36.05
N GLU A 76 7.16 25.48 36.92
CA GLU A 76 7.05 25.64 38.39
C GLU A 76 8.18 26.49 38.99
N CYS A 77 9.33 26.55 38.31
CA CYS A 77 10.49 27.35 38.69
C CYS A 77 10.99 28.16 37.48
N PRO A 78 11.56 29.36 37.65
CA PRO A 78 12.11 30.12 36.53
C PRO A 78 13.15 29.32 35.74
N ILE A 79 12.97 29.25 34.41
CA ILE A 79 13.85 28.51 33.50
C ILE A 79 14.35 29.39 32.37
N LYS A 80 15.54 29.07 31.87
CA LYS A 80 16.09 29.61 30.64
C LYS A 80 15.87 28.62 29.49
N VAL A 81 14.98 28.94 28.56
CA VAL A 81 14.69 28.14 27.39
C VAL A 81 15.76 28.38 26.33
N THR A 82 16.45 27.32 25.93
CA THR A 82 17.50 27.37 24.88
C THR A 82 16.93 27.03 23.50
N HIS A 83 15.89 26.18 23.47
CA HIS A 83 15.20 25.82 22.25
C HIS A 83 13.77 25.41 22.55
N LEU A 84 12.82 25.88 21.74
CA LEU A 84 11.44 25.42 21.77
C LEU A 84 10.94 25.30 20.33
N LYS A 85 10.54 24.09 19.94
CA LYS A 85 10.12 23.79 18.56
C LYS A 85 8.89 22.91 18.57
N ILE A 86 8.00 23.18 17.62
CA ILE A 86 6.88 22.30 17.28
C ILE A 86 7.02 21.86 15.83
N ALA A 87 6.91 20.57 15.56
CA ALA A 87 7.11 20.02 14.22
C ALA A 87 6.06 18.96 13.87
N LEU A 88 5.59 18.99 12.62
CA LEU A 88 4.98 17.85 11.97
C LEU A 88 6.09 16.88 11.56
N PHE A 89 6.13 15.74 12.23
CA PHE A 89 7.02 14.63 11.93
C PHE A 89 6.22 13.48 11.34
N GLY A 90 6.79 12.83 10.33
CA GLY A 90 6.23 11.61 9.79
C GLY A 90 7.31 10.67 9.32
N ASN A 91 7.06 9.39 9.45
CA ASN A 91 7.98 8.33 9.09
C ASN A 91 7.24 7.10 8.57
N VAL A 92 7.97 6.32 7.79
CA VAL A 92 7.60 4.97 7.39
C VAL A 92 8.54 3.99 8.06
N GLN A 93 8.00 2.90 8.58
CA GLN A 93 8.81 1.86 9.22
C GLN A 93 8.48 0.50 8.60
N VAL A 94 9.48 -0.36 8.58
CA VAL A 94 9.35 -1.79 8.30
C VAL A 94 10.07 -2.52 9.42
N TYR A 95 9.33 -3.32 10.18
CA TYR A 95 9.86 -4.13 11.27
C TYR A 95 8.99 -5.37 11.52
N GLY A 96 9.60 -6.42 12.09
CA GLY A 96 9.00 -7.72 12.36
C GLY A 96 7.99 -7.68 13.50
N GLU A 97 8.07 -8.66 14.42
CA GLU A 97 7.16 -8.72 15.57
C GLU A 97 7.26 -7.50 16.48
N GLN A 98 8.43 -6.88 16.55
CA GLN A 98 8.70 -5.70 17.36
C GLN A 98 9.50 -4.65 16.60
N PRO A 99 9.31 -3.35 16.90
CA PRO A 99 10.16 -2.30 16.35
C PRO A 99 11.63 -2.57 16.64
N GLY A 100 12.47 -2.45 15.62
CA GLY A 100 13.90 -2.73 15.75
C GLY A 100 14.32 -4.14 15.35
N TYR A 101 13.38 -5.03 15.07
CA TYR A 101 13.63 -6.37 14.54
C TYR A 101 13.22 -6.45 13.06
N PRO A 102 13.89 -7.27 12.24
CA PRO A 102 13.55 -7.43 10.84
C PRO A 102 12.24 -8.21 10.64
N VAL A 103 11.54 -7.94 9.53
CA VAL A 103 10.47 -8.81 9.01
C VAL A 103 11.11 -9.98 8.28
N THR A 104 10.72 -11.20 8.64
CA THR A 104 11.27 -12.45 8.09
C THR A 104 10.28 -13.18 7.17
N ASN A 105 9.17 -12.54 6.80
CA ASN A 105 8.10 -13.17 5.99
C ASN A 105 8.44 -13.25 4.49
N GLY A 106 9.55 -12.63 4.06
CA GLY A 106 10.03 -12.63 2.67
C GLY A 106 11.35 -13.37 2.51
N LEU A 107 11.85 -13.37 1.29
CA LEU A 107 13.16 -13.90 0.90
C LEU A 107 14.31 -13.16 1.60
N PHE A 108 14.07 -11.92 2.03
CA PHE A 108 15.03 -11.09 2.74
C PHE A 108 14.48 -10.57 4.06
N ASP A 109 15.39 -10.31 4.98
CA ASP A 109 15.11 -9.61 6.23
C ASP A 109 14.96 -8.11 5.96
N TYR A 110 13.79 -7.56 6.30
CA TYR A 110 13.50 -6.14 6.10
C TYR A 110 13.44 -5.37 7.40
N GLN A 111 14.31 -4.37 7.53
CA GLN A 111 14.26 -3.39 8.62
C GLN A 111 14.57 -1.99 8.09
N ARG A 112 13.59 -1.09 8.16
CA ARG A 112 13.75 0.32 7.70
C ARG A 112 13.00 1.26 8.62
N ASN A 113 13.52 2.48 8.78
CA ASN A 113 12.84 3.59 9.45
C ASN A 113 13.22 4.89 8.75
N GLU A 114 12.38 5.31 7.81
CA GLU A 114 12.64 6.44 6.94
C GLU A 114 11.77 7.63 7.29
N GLN A 115 12.41 8.80 7.43
CA GLN A 115 11.71 10.04 7.73
C GLN A 115 11.05 10.60 6.47
N LEU A 116 9.72 10.70 6.48
CA LEU A 116 8.91 11.26 5.40
C LEU A 116 8.71 12.77 5.53
N ILE A 117 8.66 13.32 6.74
CA ILE A 117 8.55 14.78 6.93
C ILE A 117 9.10 15.18 8.30
N ASN A 118 9.66 16.38 8.37
CA ASN A 118 9.98 17.08 9.62
C ASN A 118 9.96 18.58 9.31
N THR A 119 8.79 19.19 9.46
CA THR A 119 8.56 20.60 9.16
C THR A 119 7.92 21.23 10.38
N GLY A 120 8.46 22.35 10.84
CA GLY A 120 8.05 22.92 12.11
C GLY A 120 8.20 24.41 12.21
N LEU A 121 7.83 24.92 13.38
CA LEU A 121 7.91 26.31 13.79
C LEU A 121 8.79 26.37 15.04
N ARG A 122 9.69 27.34 15.08
CA ARG A 122 10.42 27.70 16.30
C ARG A 122 9.56 28.66 17.11
N ILE A 123 9.44 28.43 18.40
CA ILE A 123 8.73 29.34 19.30
C ILE A 123 9.77 30.23 19.99
N VAL A 124 9.55 31.53 19.95
CA VAL A 124 10.44 32.53 20.55
C VAL A 124 9.65 33.55 21.35
N LYS A 125 10.30 34.19 22.33
CA LYS A 125 9.75 35.33 23.06
C LYS A 125 9.91 36.59 22.21
N GLN A 126 8.79 37.25 21.90
CA GLN A 126 8.77 38.52 21.16
C GLN A 126 8.55 39.67 22.16
N SER A 127 9.42 40.67 22.13
CA SER A 127 9.20 41.95 22.82
C SER A 127 8.36 42.86 21.92
N ASN A 128 7.08 42.99 22.24
CA ASN A 128 6.30 44.12 21.73
C ASN A 128 6.64 45.30 22.65
N GLY A 129 6.79 46.52 22.12
CA GLY A 129 7.24 47.71 22.87
C GLY A 129 6.34 48.19 24.03
N GLY A 130 5.42 47.36 24.52
CA GLY A 130 4.68 47.54 25.77
C GLY A 130 5.02 46.39 26.73
N SER A 131 4.74 46.55 28.02
CA SER A 131 5.19 45.69 29.14
C SER A 131 4.76 44.20 29.12
N GLY A 132 4.32 43.64 27.99
CA GLY A 132 3.95 42.25 27.81
C GLY A 132 4.89 41.54 26.83
N HIS A 133 5.61 40.52 27.32
CA HIS A 133 6.31 39.57 26.47
C HIS A 133 5.36 38.45 26.04
N GLN A 134 5.28 38.17 24.73
CA GLN A 134 4.42 37.11 24.19
C GLN A 134 5.26 36.05 23.47
N LEU A 135 4.93 34.77 23.67
CA LEU A 135 5.51 33.67 22.90
C LEU A 135 4.83 33.57 21.54
N VAL A 136 5.62 33.55 20.47
CA VAL A 136 5.12 33.54 19.08
C VAL A 136 5.86 32.48 18.27
N CYS A 137 5.13 31.78 17.41
CA CYS A 137 5.69 30.85 16.43
C CYS A 137 6.31 31.61 15.26
N LYS A 138 7.61 31.43 15.02
CA LYS A 138 8.31 31.83 13.81
C LYS A 138 8.52 30.61 12.91
N ARG A 139 8.21 30.76 11.63
CA ARG A 139 8.53 29.75 10.61
C ARG A 139 10.03 29.78 10.36
N ASP A 140 10.67 28.62 10.25
CA ASP A 140 12.06 28.55 9.80
C ASP A 140 12.12 29.14 8.37
N GLU A 141 12.59 30.38 8.22
CA GLU A 141 12.60 31.18 6.99
C GLU A 141 13.44 30.55 5.87
N SER A 142 12.91 29.50 5.26
CA SER A 142 13.54 28.73 4.18
C SER A 142 12.65 28.58 2.94
N GLN A 143 11.49 29.26 2.91
CA GLN A 143 10.52 29.14 1.82
C GLN A 143 10.16 30.45 1.11
N ASN A 144 10.80 31.58 1.43
CA ASN A 144 10.65 32.77 0.59
C ASN A 144 11.57 32.67 -0.63
N SER A 145 10.91 32.60 -1.78
CA SER A 145 11.42 32.63 -3.14
C SER A 145 12.48 33.71 -3.38
N ASN A 146 13.51 33.35 -4.16
CA ASN A 146 14.55 34.17 -4.81
C ASN A 146 15.97 34.23 -4.23
N GLN A 147 16.30 33.59 -3.09
CA GLN A 147 17.71 33.38 -2.70
C GLN A 147 17.95 31.98 -2.14
N GLN A 148 18.10 31.00 -3.05
CA GLN A 148 18.51 29.62 -2.73
C GLN A 148 20.02 29.52 -2.41
N ALA A 149 20.50 30.25 -1.41
CA ALA A 149 21.67 29.77 -0.68
C ALA A 149 21.13 28.76 0.34
N LYS A 150 21.44 27.47 0.19
CA LYS A 150 21.18 26.43 1.19
C LYS A 150 21.77 26.88 2.53
N ARG A 151 20.98 27.56 3.36
CA ARG A 151 21.43 27.95 4.70
C ARG A 151 21.69 26.64 5.45
N GLN A 152 22.96 26.43 5.78
CA GLN A 152 23.42 25.17 6.36
C GLN A 152 22.75 25.02 7.74
N LYS A 153 21.95 23.96 7.93
CA LYS A 153 21.29 23.70 9.22
C LYS A 153 22.33 23.71 10.35
N THR A 154 22.03 24.43 11.44
CA THR A 154 22.91 24.53 12.60
C THR A 154 23.10 23.16 13.26
N ALA A 155 24.17 22.99 14.04
CA ALA A 155 24.39 21.76 14.79
C ALA A 155 23.26 21.51 15.81
N GLN A 156 22.75 22.58 16.43
CA GLN A 156 21.61 22.52 17.35
C GLN A 156 20.35 22.02 16.62
N ASP A 157 20.03 22.54 15.43
CA ASP A 157 18.86 22.08 14.67
C ASP A 157 18.95 20.59 14.30
N ARG A 158 20.14 20.12 13.88
CA ARG A 158 20.35 18.69 13.59
C ARG A 158 20.19 17.82 14.83
N HIS A 159 20.63 18.30 16.00
CA HIS A 159 20.45 17.60 17.27
C HIS A 159 18.96 17.53 17.64
N ILE A 160 18.23 18.63 17.53
CA ILE A 160 16.78 18.67 17.77
C ILE A 160 16.04 17.74 16.80
N GLU A 161 16.42 17.69 15.53
CA GLU A 161 15.84 16.75 14.56
C GLU A 161 16.07 15.29 14.93
N LYS A 162 17.25 14.95 15.49
CA LYS A 162 17.52 13.61 16.03
C LYS A 162 16.66 13.31 17.25
N LEU A 163 16.50 14.26 18.17
CA LEU A 163 15.63 14.11 19.34
C LEU A 163 14.16 13.92 18.93
N ILE A 164 13.66 14.70 17.97
CA ILE A 164 12.29 14.52 17.43
C ILE A 164 12.11 13.10 16.89
N ARG A 165 13.09 12.59 16.14
CA ARG A 165 13.06 11.20 15.64
C ARG A 165 13.06 10.18 16.77
N GLN A 166 13.87 10.39 17.81
CA GLN A 166 13.95 9.52 18.97
C GLN A 166 12.61 9.49 19.73
N VAL A 167 12.03 10.65 20.04
CA VAL A 167 10.71 10.77 20.67
C VAL A 167 9.65 10.04 19.85
N ALA A 168 9.60 10.29 18.53
CA ALA A 168 8.63 9.64 17.65
C ALA A 168 8.80 8.12 17.59
N SER A 169 10.02 7.60 17.76
CA SER A 169 10.28 6.16 17.80
C SER A 169 9.90 5.49 19.13
N ILE A 170 10.09 6.18 20.26
CA ILE A 170 9.74 5.66 21.59
C ILE A 170 8.22 5.53 21.71
N ASP A 171 7.49 6.57 21.30
CA ASP A 171 6.05 6.68 21.55
C ASP A 171 5.18 6.14 20.42
N HIS A 172 5.72 5.33 19.51
CA HIS A 172 5.07 4.91 18.26
C HIS A 172 3.64 4.34 18.41
N THR A 173 3.28 3.76 19.56
CA THR A 173 1.94 3.22 19.84
C THR A 173 0.96 4.19 20.50
N THR A 174 1.45 5.23 21.18
CA THR A 174 0.58 6.12 21.98
C THR A 174 0.04 7.28 21.13
N ASN A 175 -1.25 7.59 21.30
CA ASN A 175 -1.89 8.72 20.61
C ASN A 175 -1.42 10.08 21.15
N VAL A 176 -1.12 10.14 22.45
CA VAL A 176 -0.59 11.32 23.13
C VAL A 176 0.51 10.85 24.07
N SER A 177 1.66 11.52 24.04
CA SER A 177 2.75 11.28 24.97
C SER A 177 3.33 12.58 25.50
N HIS A 178 3.96 12.51 26.67
CA HIS A 178 4.72 13.59 27.26
C HIS A 178 5.77 13.00 28.20
N GLY A 179 6.87 13.71 28.37
CA GLY A 179 7.89 13.34 29.33
C GLY A 179 9.17 14.15 29.16
N SER A 180 10.18 13.77 29.94
CA SER A 180 11.54 14.27 29.80
C SER A 180 12.47 13.26 29.13
N LEU A 181 13.52 13.78 28.49
CA LEU A 181 14.64 12.98 28.00
C LEU A 181 15.90 13.40 28.75
N ASN A 182 16.59 12.40 29.31
CA ASN A 182 17.95 12.56 29.80
C ASN A 182 18.88 12.64 28.57
N ASP A 183 19.09 13.85 28.06
CA ASP A 183 19.96 14.08 26.93
C ASP A 183 21.42 13.87 27.37
N VAL A 184 22.22 13.19 26.56
CA VAL A 184 23.67 13.07 26.83
C VAL A 184 24.25 14.49 26.78
N PRO A 185 25.05 14.92 27.77
CA PRO A 185 25.54 16.30 27.86
C PRO A 185 26.21 16.67 26.54
N THR A 186 25.51 17.49 25.76
CA THR A 186 25.95 17.88 24.44
C THR A 186 27.00 18.96 24.66
N LYS A 187 28.23 18.75 24.15
CA LYS A 187 29.30 19.76 24.14
C LYS A 187 28.68 21.10 23.78
N ASN A 188 28.86 22.11 24.62
CA ASN A 188 28.34 23.47 24.47
C ASN A 188 28.42 23.92 23.00
N TYR A 189 27.35 23.72 22.24
CA TYR A 189 27.21 24.39 20.96
C TYR A 189 27.14 25.87 21.33
N SER A 190 27.93 26.72 20.68
CA SER A 190 27.87 28.16 20.84
C SER A 190 26.47 28.62 20.46
N THR A 191 25.56 28.63 21.44
CA THR A 191 24.18 29.08 21.29
C THR A 191 24.27 30.54 20.88
N GLU A 192 23.74 30.90 19.71
CA GLU A 192 23.60 32.31 19.35
C GLU A 192 22.79 32.98 20.47
N GLU A 193 23.43 33.90 21.20
CA GLU A 193 22.91 34.54 22.42
C GLU A 193 21.53 35.21 22.20
N GLY A 194 21.18 35.52 20.96
CA GLY A 194 19.88 36.10 20.59
C GLY A 194 18.70 35.13 20.53
N SER A 195 18.86 33.85 20.91
CA SER A 195 17.84 32.83 20.66
C SER A 195 17.32 32.08 21.90
N THR A 196 17.91 32.37 23.07
CA THR A 196 17.43 31.89 24.37
C THR A 196 16.50 32.92 25.01
N PHE A 197 15.54 32.47 25.82
CA PHE A 197 14.65 33.37 26.56
C PHE A 197 14.24 32.79 27.91
N ASP A 198 13.94 33.66 28.86
CA ASP A 198 13.56 33.24 30.20
C ASP A 198 12.02 33.13 30.33
N LEU A 199 11.58 32.10 31.03
CA LEU A 199 10.20 31.87 31.43
C LEU A 199 10.12 31.88 32.95
N ASP A 200 9.28 32.77 33.48
CA ASP A 200 8.95 32.84 34.91
C ASP A 200 7.99 31.70 35.29
N ASN A 201 7.83 31.46 36.59
CA ASN A 201 6.87 30.50 37.13
C ASN A 201 5.43 30.90 36.76
N ASN A 202 4.92 30.33 35.67
CA ASN A 202 3.58 30.60 35.15
C ASN A 202 3.16 29.50 34.16
N SER A 203 1.89 29.55 33.76
CA SER A 203 1.36 28.80 32.63
C SER A 203 1.38 29.65 31.36
N TYR A 204 2.00 29.11 30.31
CA TYR A 204 2.06 29.74 28.99
C TYR A 204 1.27 28.92 27.98
N GLN A 205 0.55 29.60 27.09
CA GLN A 205 -0.16 28.96 25.99
C GLN A 205 0.25 29.60 24.67
N VAL A 206 0.66 28.76 23.73
CA VAL A 206 1.10 29.19 22.39
C VAL A 206 0.25 28.51 21.34
N ARG A 207 -0.41 29.30 20.49
CA ARG A 207 -1.12 28.77 19.32
C ARG A 207 -0.12 28.49 18.20
N PHE A 208 -0.31 27.39 17.48
CA PHE A 208 0.49 27.07 16.30
C PHE A 208 -0.40 26.76 15.09
N SER A 209 0.20 26.88 13.90
CA SER A 209 -0.43 26.52 12.63
C SER A 209 0.63 25.99 11.66
N ILE A 210 0.60 24.69 11.40
CA ILE A 210 1.55 24.00 10.49
C ILE A 210 0.78 23.54 9.26
N ARG A 211 1.28 23.87 8.07
CA ARG A 211 0.64 23.47 6.81
C ARG A 211 1.10 22.08 6.38
N VAL A 212 0.17 21.21 6.01
CA VAL A 212 0.48 19.95 5.32
C VAL A 212 0.98 20.30 3.91
N PRO A 213 2.19 19.89 3.51
CA PRO A 213 2.73 20.29 2.21
C PRO A 213 1.98 19.61 1.06
N THR A 214 1.70 20.36 0.00
CA THR A 214 1.16 19.83 -1.27
C THR A 214 2.27 19.47 -2.26
N SER A 215 3.43 20.11 -2.14
CA SER A 215 4.57 19.93 -3.06
C SER A 215 5.32 18.62 -2.85
N ARG A 216 5.09 17.93 -1.74
CA ARG A 216 5.75 16.67 -1.39
C ARG A 216 4.71 15.54 -1.47
N ARG A 217 5.02 14.48 -2.20
CA ARG A 217 4.24 13.25 -2.22
C ARG A 217 4.39 12.55 -0.87
N LEU A 218 3.52 12.87 0.07
CA LEU A 218 3.39 12.16 1.34
C LEU A 218 2.39 11.03 1.16
N SER A 219 2.71 9.86 1.71
CA SER A 219 1.76 8.75 1.81
C SER A 219 0.67 9.07 2.82
N GLY A 220 -0.50 8.46 2.66
CA GLY A 220 -1.51 8.48 3.71
C GLY A 220 -1.00 7.75 4.97
N THR A 221 -1.60 8.05 6.12
CA THR A 221 -1.41 7.24 7.32
C THR A 221 -1.81 5.81 7.04
N PHE A 222 -0.98 4.85 7.46
CA PHE A 222 -1.24 3.43 7.31
C PHE A 222 -0.90 2.72 8.60
N ASP A 223 -1.92 2.21 9.26
CA ASP A 223 -1.83 1.57 10.57
C ASP A 223 -1.65 0.07 10.40
N HIS A 224 -0.44 -0.33 9.99
CA HIS A 224 -0.07 -1.74 9.80
C HIS A 224 0.87 -2.22 10.90
N PRO A 225 0.71 -3.45 11.43
CA PRO A 225 1.60 -3.99 12.46
C PRO A 225 3.07 -4.00 12.07
N HIS A 226 3.38 -4.25 10.79
CA HIS A 226 4.75 -4.42 10.29
C HIS A 226 5.24 -3.28 9.38
N TYR A 227 4.32 -2.50 8.80
CA TYR A 227 4.62 -1.53 7.74
C TYR A 227 4.03 -0.14 8.01
N PRO A 228 4.07 0.41 9.24
CA PRO A 228 3.30 1.60 9.55
C PRO A 228 3.85 2.83 8.84
N VAL A 229 2.92 3.68 8.39
CA VAL A 229 3.18 5.08 8.02
C VAL A 229 2.51 5.96 9.07
N SER A 230 3.29 6.69 9.85
CA SER A 230 2.76 7.45 10.99
C SER A 230 3.11 8.94 10.89
N TYR A 231 2.19 9.78 11.39
CA TYR A 231 2.36 11.23 11.45
C TYR A 231 1.99 11.77 12.83
N ARG A 232 2.79 12.72 13.31
CA ARG A 232 2.68 13.29 14.66
C ARG A 232 3.05 14.77 14.68
N ILE A 233 2.39 15.51 15.56
CA ILE A 233 2.93 16.77 16.05
C ILE A 233 3.83 16.46 17.24
N VAL A 234 5.07 16.94 17.19
CA VAL A 234 6.07 16.82 18.25
C VAL A 234 6.43 18.23 18.71
N ALA A 235 6.10 18.54 19.96
CA ALA A 235 6.62 19.71 20.66
C ALA A 235 7.83 19.27 21.51
N ILE A 236 8.93 20.00 21.41
CA ILE A 236 10.16 19.71 22.16
C ILE A 236 10.77 21.01 22.69
N MET A 237 11.20 20.99 23.95
CA MET A 237 11.82 22.12 24.63
C MET A 237 13.11 21.68 25.32
N LYS A 238 14.19 22.42 25.07
CA LYS A 238 15.42 22.36 25.85
C LYS A 238 15.49 23.58 26.77
N TYR A 239 15.82 23.35 28.04
CA TYR A 239 15.86 24.41 29.04
C TYR A 239 16.89 24.13 30.14
N LYS A 240 17.23 25.17 30.90
CA LYS A 240 18.09 25.10 32.09
C LYS A 240 17.37 25.79 33.24
N ASP A 241 17.50 25.24 34.44
CA ASP A 241 17.02 25.92 35.65
C ASP A 241 17.93 27.12 35.92
N ILE A 242 17.34 28.27 36.26
CA ILE A 242 18.11 29.49 36.52
C ILE A 242 18.92 29.37 37.83
N ASP A 243 18.39 28.63 38.81
CA ASP A 243 18.90 28.62 40.18
C ASP A 243 19.66 27.34 40.59
N GLY A 244 19.67 26.26 39.78
CA GLY A 244 19.89 24.92 40.34
C GLY A 244 20.84 23.96 39.61
N SER A 245 21.02 24.05 38.28
CA SER A 245 21.88 23.07 37.59
C SER A 245 22.47 23.60 36.28
N SER A 246 23.74 23.25 36.00
CA SER A 246 24.39 23.52 34.71
C SER A 246 23.90 22.59 33.59
N ASN A 247 23.13 21.56 33.95
CA ASN A 247 22.65 20.55 33.03
C ASN A 247 21.43 21.05 32.25
N GLU A 248 21.43 20.79 30.95
CA GLU A 248 20.30 21.10 30.08
C GLU A 248 19.29 19.95 30.14
N SER A 249 18.05 20.27 30.50
CA SER A 249 16.93 19.33 30.52
C SER A 249 16.15 19.42 29.21
N THR A 250 15.56 18.30 28.78
CA THR A 250 14.69 18.24 27.61
C THR A 250 13.33 17.72 28.01
N CYS A 251 12.26 18.45 27.70
CA CYS A 251 10.89 17.93 27.79
C CYS A 251 10.22 17.91 26.41
N TYR A 252 9.28 17.00 26.23
CA TYR A 252 8.56 16.82 24.97
C TYR A 252 7.08 16.52 25.21
N SER A 253 6.29 16.73 24.16
CA SER A 253 4.91 16.28 24.08
C SER A 253 4.56 15.94 22.63
N THR A 254 3.87 14.82 22.40
CA THR A 254 3.44 14.41 21.07
C THR A 254 1.95 14.17 20.99
N VAL A 255 1.39 14.41 19.81
CA VAL A 255 0.02 14.01 19.45
C VAL A 255 0.04 13.39 18.05
N ARG A 256 -0.56 12.21 17.92
CA ARG A 256 -0.74 11.50 16.65
C ARG A 256 -1.88 12.08 15.84
N LEU A 257 -1.76 12.03 14.52
CA LEU A 257 -2.78 12.49 13.58
C LEU A 257 -2.79 11.62 12.32
N CYS A 258 -3.86 11.74 11.54
CA CYS A 258 -3.97 11.10 10.23
C CYS A 258 -3.71 12.10 9.11
N LEU A 259 -2.93 11.69 8.11
CA LEU A 259 -2.84 12.39 6.83
C LEU A 259 -3.45 11.53 5.74
N GLU A 260 -4.21 12.16 4.85
CA GLU A 260 -4.62 11.53 3.60
C GLU A 260 -3.63 11.88 2.48
N PRO A 261 -3.36 10.95 1.55
CA PRO A 261 -2.42 11.18 0.47
C PRO A 261 -2.98 12.17 -0.54
N PHE A 262 -2.08 12.84 -1.26
CA PHE A 262 -2.44 13.59 -2.46
C PHE A 262 -2.47 12.65 -3.68
N PHE A 263 -3.59 12.61 -4.39
CA PHE A 263 -3.71 11.92 -5.68
C PHE A 263 -4.13 12.89 -6.77
N ASP A 264 -3.45 12.78 -7.91
CA ASP A 264 -3.87 13.44 -9.14
C ASP A 264 -4.68 12.43 -9.97
N ILE A 265 -6.01 12.47 -9.77
CA ILE A 265 -6.94 11.50 -10.37
C ILE A 265 -6.95 11.60 -11.89
N HIS A 266 -6.60 12.76 -12.46
CA HIS A 266 -6.52 12.95 -13.90
C HIS A 266 -5.54 11.99 -14.59
N GLN A 267 -4.54 11.47 -13.86
CA GLN A 267 -3.59 10.48 -14.38
C GLN A 267 -4.21 9.09 -14.56
N PHE A 268 -5.38 8.83 -13.96
CA PHE A 268 -6.04 7.53 -13.88
C PHE A 268 -7.41 7.48 -14.56
N GLN A 269 -7.74 8.50 -15.36
CA GLN A 269 -9.01 8.62 -16.07
C GLN A 269 -9.05 7.86 -17.41
N SER A 270 -7.92 7.32 -17.88
CA SER A 270 -7.89 6.54 -19.11
C SER A 270 -8.44 5.13 -18.88
N PRO A 271 -9.19 4.58 -19.84
CA PRO A 271 -9.61 3.19 -19.79
C PRO A 271 -8.40 2.25 -19.82
N ILE A 272 -8.54 1.10 -19.17
CA ILE A 272 -7.54 0.03 -19.15
C ILE A 272 -8.17 -1.28 -19.57
N GLN A 273 -7.35 -2.13 -20.18
CA GLN A 273 -7.73 -3.48 -20.55
C GLN A 273 -6.56 -4.43 -20.33
N THR A 274 -6.86 -5.69 -20.04
CA THR A 274 -5.83 -6.74 -19.97
C THR A 274 -5.38 -7.16 -21.35
N ALA A 275 -4.24 -7.85 -21.44
CA ALA A 275 -3.98 -8.66 -22.61
C ALA A 275 -5.04 -9.77 -22.71
N PRO A 276 -5.43 -10.19 -23.92
CA PRO A 276 -6.35 -11.30 -24.07
C PRO A 276 -5.73 -12.63 -23.66
N THR A 277 -6.40 -13.34 -22.76
CA THR A 277 -6.04 -14.69 -22.33
C THR A 277 -6.79 -15.69 -23.20
N SER A 278 -6.06 -16.59 -23.84
CA SER A 278 -6.64 -17.61 -24.72
C SER A 278 -6.49 -19.02 -24.14
N GLN A 279 -7.57 -19.79 -24.19
CA GLN A 279 -7.57 -21.22 -23.86
C GLN A 279 -7.94 -22.03 -25.09
N TYR A 280 -7.12 -23.01 -25.45
CA TYR A 280 -7.42 -23.89 -26.58
C TYR A 280 -8.53 -24.89 -26.25
N VAL A 281 -9.52 -24.98 -27.16
CA VAL A 281 -10.63 -25.90 -27.09
C VAL A 281 -10.27 -27.18 -27.84
N GLN A 282 -10.16 -28.29 -27.11
CA GLN A 282 -9.87 -29.60 -27.68
C GLN A 282 -11.01 -30.13 -28.55
N CYS A 283 -10.80 -30.14 -29.87
CA CYS A 283 -11.72 -30.72 -30.86
C CYS A 283 -11.29 -32.14 -31.27
N ARG A 284 -12.01 -33.14 -30.72
CA ARG A 284 -11.96 -34.61 -30.98
C ARG A 284 -10.61 -35.34 -30.90
N ASP A 285 -10.74 -36.64 -30.62
CA ASP A 285 -9.73 -37.67 -30.27
C ASP A 285 -8.68 -38.00 -31.34
N SER A 286 -8.13 -37.02 -32.04
CA SER A 286 -6.85 -37.25 -32.70
C SER A 286 -5.76 -37.05 -31.65
N VAL A 287 -4.95 -38.09 -31.43
CA VAL A 287 -3.76 -38.06 -30.57
C VAL A 287 -2.89 -36.83 -30.89
N TRP A 288 -2.90 -36.40 -32.15
CA TRP A 288 -2.19 -35.22 -32.63
C TRP A 288 -2.76 -33.88 -32.11
N ASN A 289 -4.09 -33.70 -32.07
CA ASN A 289 -4.68 -32.49 -31.49
C ASN A 289 -4.46 -32.40 -29.98
N ASN A 290 -4.46 -33.54 -29.27
CA ASN A 290 -4.13 -33.55 -27.83
C ASN A 290 -2.66 -33.18 -27.60
N ILE A 291 -1.72 -33.73 -28.39
CA ILE A 291 -0.30 -33.36 -28.30
C ILE A 291 -0.08 -31.89 -28.66
N CYS A 292 -0.70 -31.38 -29.73
CA CYS A 292 -0.57 -29.98 -30.14
C CYS A 292 -1.20 -29.01 -29.13
N THR A 293 -2.38 -29.30 -28.58
CA THR A 293 -3.00 -28.45 -27.56
C THR A 293 -2.23 -28.46 -26.24
N HIS A 294 -1.69 -29.61 -25.81
CA HIS A 294 -0.80 -29.66 -24.65
C HIS A 294 0.51 -28.89 -24.89
N LEU A 295 1.17 -29.05 -26.04
CA LEU A 295 2.42 -28.34 -26.34
C LEU A 295 2.22 -26.81 -26.50
N LEU A 296 1.06 -26.38 -27.02
CA LEU A 296 0.73 -24.96 -27.20
C LEU A 296 0.26 -24.29 -25.91
N ASN A 297 -0.42 -25.00 -24.99
CA ASN A 297 -0.79 -24.48 -23.66
C ASN A 297 0.43 -24.35 -22.71
N TYR A 298 1.49 -25.15 -22.91
CA TYR A 298 2.70 -25.12 -22.06
C TYR A 298 3.83 -24.20 -22.59
N GLY A 299 3.56 -23.34 -23.57
CA GLY A 299 4.52 -22.31 -24.03
C GLY A 299 5.78 -22.82 -24.77
N ALA A 300 5.89 -24.12 -25.05
CA ALA A 300 7.11 -24.74 -25.59
C ALA A 300 7.38 -24.47 -27.09
N VAL A 301 6.47 -23.81 -27.81
CA VAL A 301 6.55 -23.67 -29.29
C VAL A 301 6.95 -22.25 -29.75
N SER A 302 7.30 -21.32 -28.85
CA SER A 302 7.71 -19.97 -29.28
C SER A 302 9.03 -19.93 -30.07
N MET A 303 9.88 -20.97 -29.98
CA MET A 303 11.17 -21.01 -30.68
C MET A 303 11.13 -21.53 -32.13
N TYR A 304 10.03 -22.12 -32.61
CA TYR A 304 9.95 -22.72 -33.95
C TYR A 304 8.94 -22.05 -34.91
N SER A 305 8.35 -20.92 -34.51
CA SER A 305 7.28 -20.24 -35.26
C SER A 305 7.73 -19.56 -36.58
N SER A 306 9.02 -19.32 -36.79
CA SER A 306 9.47 -18.48 -37.92
C SER A 306 9.48 -19.15 -39.30
N LYS A 307 9.12 -20.45 -39.43
CA LYS A 307 9.21 -21.17 -40.71
C LYS A 307 8.01 -22.02 -41.14
N LEU A 308 6.85 -21.95 -40.48
CA LEU A 308 5.63 -22.58 -41.00
C LEU A 308 4.74 -21.59 -41.76
N PRO A 309 4.52 -21.77 -43.09
CA PRO A 309 3.52 -21.02 -43.82
C PRO A 309 2.15 -21.71 -43.66
N LYS A 310 1.20 -20.96 -43.08
CA LYS A 310 -0.29 -21.14 -43.03
C LYS A 310 -0.79 -21.10 -41.58
N GLN A 311 -1.66 -20.12 -41.32
CA GLN A 311 -2.50 -20.01 -40.13
C GLN A 311 -3.06 -21.39 -39.74
N ILE A 312 -2.52 -21.98 -38.68
CA ILE A 312 -3.25 -23.00 -37.95
C ILE A 312 -4.33 -22.19 -37.22
N TYR A 313 -5.52 -22.18 -37.79
CA TYR A 313 -6.73 -21.67 -37.14
C TYR A 313 -6.98 -22.53 -35.90
N THR A 314 -6.42 -22.11 -34.77
CA THR A 314 -6.56 -22.79 -33.49
C THR A 314 -7.92 -22.47 -32.90
N SER A 315 -8.68 -23.51 -32.58
CA SER A 315 -9.96 -23.40 -31.88
C SER A 315 -9.71 -22.93 -30.45
N SER A 316 -10.06 -21.70 -30.12
CA SER A 316 -9.81 -21.10 -28.80
C SER A 316 -11.01 -20.36 -28.25
N ILE A 317 -10.99 -20.18 -26.93
CA ILE A 317 -11.81 -19.20 -26.22
C ILE A 317 -10.86 -18.11 -25.73
N GLU A 318 -11.19 -16.87 -25.99
CA GLU A 318 -10.38 -15.70 -25.64
C GLU A 318 -11.17 -14.78 -24.73
N ALA A 319 -10.55 -14.29 -23.66
CA ALA A 319 -11.20 -13.39 -22.72
C ALA A 319 -10.26 -12.29 -22.25
N HIS A 320 -10.81 -11.11 -22.00
CA HIS A 320 -10.09 -9.97 -21.43
C HIS A 320 -11.01 -9.09 -20.60
N LEU A 321 -10.41 -8.35 -19.67
CA LEU A 321 -11.11 -7.42 -18.80
C LEU A 321 -10.96 -5.99 -19.29
N GLU A 322 -11.97 -5.16 -19.07
CA GLU A 322 -11.97 -3.74 -19.38
C GLU A 322 -12.49 -2.93 -18.16
N LEU A 323 -11.84 -1.79 -17.89
CA LEU A 323 -12.30 -0.78 -16.94
C LEU A 323 -12.26 0.60 -17.60
N SER A 324 -13.24 1.43 -17.27
CA SER A 324 -13.30 2.82 -17.75
C SER A 324 -12.21 3.71 -17.13
N THR A 325 -11.78 3.41 -15.91
CA THR A 325 -10.82 4.18 -15.13
C THR A 325 -10.02 3.25 -14.22
N GLN A 326 -8.87 3.71 -13.72
CA GLN A 326 -8.03 2.92 -12.79
C GLN A 326 -8.25 3.31 -11.32
N ALA A 327 -8.72 4.54 -11.06
CA ALA A 327 -8.87 5.08 -9.72
C ALA A 327 -10.32 5.00 -9.23
N PHE A 328 -10.50 4.52 -8.01
CA PHE A 328 -11.80 4.39 -7.36
C PHE A 328 -11.74 4.84 -5.90
N GLU A 329 -12.81 5.50 -5.45
CA GLU A 329 -12.99 5.90 -4.07
C GLU A 329 -13.42 4.72 -3.19
N ARG A 330 -13.24 4.87 -1.87
CA ARG A 330 -13.81 3.94 -0.89
C ARG A 330 -15.33 3.89 -1.06
N SER A 331 -15.90 2.70 -0.93
CA SER A 331 -17.33 2.42 -1.18
C SER A 331 -17.80 2.63 -2.62
N GLN A 332 -16.91 2.91 -3.58
CA GLN A 332 -17.28 3.00 -4.98
C GLN A 332 -17.34 1.61 -5.61
N TYR A 333 -18.38 1.36 -6.40
CA TYR A 333 -18.46 0.17 -7.26
C TYR A 333 -17.48 0.27 -8.42
N ILE A 334 -16.86 -0.85 -8.76
CA ILE A 334 -15.90 -0.95 -9.85
C ILE A 334 -16.66 -1.37 -11.13
N PRO A 335 -16.73 -0.52 -12.17
CA PRO A 335 -17.46 -0.76 -13.41
C PRO A 335 -16.72 -1.75 -14.33
N LEU A 336 -16.53 -2.98 -13.84
CA LEU A 336 -15.77 -4.02 -14.53
C LEU A 336 -16.59 -4.63 -15.66
N GLN A 337 -15.98 -4.72 -16.85
CA GLN A 337 -16.53 -5.45 -17.98
C GLN A 337 -15.62 -6.63 -18.34
N LEU A 338 -16.24 -7.77 -18.62
CA LEU A 338 -15.56 -8.94 -19.17
C LEU A 338 -16.00 -9.13 -20.62
N LYS A 339 -15.03 -9.21 -21.53
CA LYS A 339 -15.26 -9.59 -22.93
C LYS A 339 -14.80 -11.03 -23.13
N LEU A 340 -15.65 -11.83 -23.77
CA LEU A 340 -15.42 -13.24 -24.04
C LEU A 340 -15.71 -13.53 -25.51
N ALA A 341 -14.72 -13.97 -26.25
CA ALA A 341 -14.84 -14.37 -27.64
C ALA A 341 -14.68 -15.90 -27.78
N ASN A 342 -15.62 -16.52 -28.48
CA ASN A 342 -15.57 -17.95 -28.80
C ASN A 342 -15.12 -18.13 -30.25
N HIS A 343 -13.83 -18.42 -30.44
CA HIS A 343 -13.21 -18.71 -31.73
C HIS A 343 -13.14 -20.22 -32.01
N ALA A 344 -13.89 -21.05 -31.29
CA ALA A 344 -13.79 -22.48 -31.44
C ALA A 344 -14.29 -22.95 -32.82
N PHE A 345 -13.38 -23.43 -33.67
CA PHE A 345 -13.70 -23.99 -34.98
C PHE A 345 -14.46 -25.31 -34.80
N ALA A 346 -15.77 -25.23 -35.04
CA ALA A 346 -16.74 -26.31 -34.92
C ALA A 346 -17.16 -26.65 -33.47
N ASN A 347 -18.42 -26.31 -33.20
CA ASN A 347 -19.35 -27.04 -32.34
C ASN A 347 -19.22 -26.91 -30.82
N PHE A 348 -18.28 -26.13 -30.28
CA PHE A 348 -18.31 -25.80 -28.84
C PHE A 348 -19.29 -24.66 -28.57
N ASN A 349 -20.45 -25.03 -28.05
CA ASN A 349 -21.50 -24.11 -27.68
C ASN A 349 -21.47 -23.87 -26.17
N ILE A 350 -21.21 -22.62 -25.76
CA ILE A 350 -21.14 -22.27 -24.34
C ILE A 350 -22.55 -22.33 -23.75
N SER A 351 -22.67 -22.95 -22.57
CA SER A 351 -23.93 -23.11 -21.84
C SER A 351 -23.93 -22.35 -20.51
N VAL A 352 -22.80 -22.34 -19.81
CA VAL A 352 -22.63 -21.68 -18.52
C VAL A 352 -21.29 -20.96 -18.50
N VAL A 353 -21.29 -19.75 -17.97
CA VAL A 353 -20.08 -18.98 -17.65
C VAL A 353 -20.16 -18.63 -16.18
N LYS A 354 -19.26 -19.19 -15.37
CA LYS A 354 -19.07 -18.80 -13.98
C LYS A 354 -17.86 -17.88 -13.91
N ILE A 355 -18.01 -16.77 -13.20
CA ILE A 355 -17.03 -15.70 -13.07
C ILE A 355 -16.77 -15.49 -11.58
N ASN A 356 -15.55 -15.76 -11.13
CA ASN A 356 -15.10 -15.39 -9.79
C ASN A 356 -14.24 -14.14 -9.90
N ILE A 357 -14.55 -13.12 -9.10
CA ILE A 357 -13.84 -11.84 -9.08
C ILE A 357 -13.32 -11.63 -7.67
N GLU A 358 -12.05 -11.29 -7.54
CA GLU A 358 -11.42 -10.97 -6.26
C GLU A 358 -10.70 -9.63 -6.36
N LEU A 359 -10.98 -8.72 -5.41
CA LEU A 359 -10.16 -7.54 -5.18
C LEU A 359 -9.08 -7.92 -4.16
N VAL A 360 -7.83 -7.89 -4.59
CA VAL A 360 -6.67 -8.33 -3.80
C VAL A 360 -5.80 -7.14 -3.46
N ARG A 361 -5.59 -6.88 -2.17
CA ARG A 361 -4.58 -5.95 -1.66
C ARG A 361 -3.23 -6.62 -1.64
N ARG A 362 -2.21 -5.92 -2.12
CA ARG A 362 -0.82 -6.38 -2.12
C ARG A 362 0.11 -5.34 -1.50
N ILE A 363 1.10 -5.82 -0.76
CA ILE A 363 2.19 -5.01 -0.25
C ILE A 363 3.49 -5.53 -0.85
N ASN A 364 4.22 -4.65 -1.54
CA ASN A 364 5.49 -4.97 -2.18
C ASN A 364 6.63 -4.21 -1.51
N MET A 365 7.68 -4.91 -1.13
CA MET A 365 8.94 -4.35 -0.62
C MET A 365 9.80 -3.86 -1.78
N VAL A 366 9.91 -2.54 -1.92
CA VAL A 366 10.59 -1.90 -3.06
C VAL A 366 12.07 -1.66 -2.78
N CYS A 367 12.50 -1.63 -1.52
CA CYS A 367 13.86 -1.30 -1.15
C CYS A 367 14.93 -2.36 -1.53
N SER A 368 14.52 -3.51 -2.08
CA SER A 368 15.39 -4.60 -2.54
C SER A 368 15.07 -4.99 -3.99
N MET A 369 14.15 -5.94 -4.19
CA MET A 369 13.87 -6.67 -5.43
C MET A 369 12.40 -6.58 -5.83
N ASN A 370 11.66 -5.60 -5.29
CA ASN A 370 10.21 -5.47 -5.49
C ASN A 370 9.45 -6.77 -5.13
N GLU A 371 9.73 -7.29 -3.94
CA GLU A 371 9.17 -8.54 -3.46
C GLU A 371 7.77 -8.35 -2.91
N GLN A 372 6.80 -9.16 -3.35
CA GLN A 372 5.48 -9.18 -2.73
C GLN A 372 5.54 -9.92 -1.39
N VAL A 373 5.35 -9.18 -0.29
CA VAL A 373 5.41 -9.73 1.08
C VAL A 373 4.04 -10.01 1.68
N GLU A 374 2.98 -9.44 1.10
CA GLU A 374 1.60 -9.66 1.55
C GLU A 374 0.65 -9.71 0.35
N SER A 375 -0.33 -10.61 0.41
CA SER A 375 -1.45 -10.71 -0.51
C SER A 375 -2.70 -11.04 0.28
N GLN A 376 -3.71 -10.17 0.26
CA GLN A 376 -4.97 -10.37 0.96
C GLN A 376 -6.15 -10.09 0.04
N VAL A 377 -7.07 -11.04 -0.09
CA VAL A 377 -8.37 -10.81 -0.72
C VAL A 377 -9.19 -9.92 0.21
N VAL A 378 -9.50 -8.70 -0.22
CA VAL A 378 -10.30 -7.74 0.56
C VAL A 378 -11.78 -7.80 0.22
N GLN A 379 -12.12 -8.31 -0.97
CA GLN A 379 -13.50 -8.58 -1.39
C GLN A 379 -13.51 -9.63 -2.49
N SER A 380 -14.58 -10.42 -2.56
CA SER A 380 -14.82 -11.33 -3.67
C SER A 380 -16.29 -11.41 -4.06
N ALA A 381 -16.56 -11.81 -5.31
CA ALA A 381 -17.88 -12.09 -5.84
C ALA A 381 -17.82 -13.29 -6.79
N SER A 382 -18.86 -14.12 -6.80
CA SER A 382 -19.02 -15.21 -7.77
C SER A 382 -20.36 -15.07 -8.49
N LEU A 383 -20.32 -15.08 -9.81
CA LEU A 383 -21.46 -14.83 -10.68
C LEU A 383 -21.58 -16.00 -11.67
N VAL A 384 -22.80 -16.48 -11.92
CA VAL A 384 -23.02 -17.64 -12.79
C VAL A 384 -24.06 -17.30 -13.84
N PHE A 385 -23.62 -17.11 -15.08
CA PHE A 385 -24.46 -16.84 -16.24
C PHE A 385 -24.81 -18.15 -16.95
N LYS A 386 -26.10 -18.50 -16.95
CA LYS A 386 -26.62 -19.64 -17.73
C LYS A 386 -27.30 -19.13 -19.00
N SER A 387 -27.14 -19.84 -20.10
CA SER A 387 -27.94 -19.61 -21.30
C SER A 387 -29.41 -19.96 -21.04
N SER A 388 -30.34 -19.15 -21.56
CA SER A 388 -31.76 -19.24 -21.23
C SER A 388 -32.40 -20.57 -21.64
N LEU A 389 -33.37 -21.04 -20.85
CA LEU A 389 -34.18 -22.22 -21.17
C LEU A 389 -35.52 -21.74 -21.76
N GLU A 390 -35.72 -21.84 -23.07
CA GLU A 390 -37.05 -21.66 -23.66
C GLU A 390 -37.59 -23.03 -24.10
N LYS A 391 -38.73 -23.43 -23.54
CA LYS A 391 -39.53 -24.60 -23.97
C LYS A 391 -38.71 -25.90 -24.12
N GLU A 392 -38.07 -26.35 -23.04
CA GLU A 392 -37.39 -27.66 -22.95
C GLU A 392 -36.18 -27.85 -23.89
N GLN A 393 -35.73 -26.81 -24.60
CA GLN A 393 -34.50 -26.82 -25.38
C GLN A 393 -33.45 -25.94 -24.72
N GLN A 394 -32.29 -26.53 -24.40
CA GLN A 394 -31.15 -25.78 -23.88
C GLN A 394 -30.65 -24.83 -24.97
N LEU A 395 -30.87 -23.52 -24.80
CA LEU A 395 -30.21 -22.54 -25.66
C LEU A 395 -28.74 -22.48 -25.24
N PHE A 396 -27.86 -22.16 -26.18
CA PHE A 396 -26.46 -21.91 -25.93
C PHE A 396 -26.17 -20.43 -26.20
N PHE A 397 -25.06 -19.91 -25.66
CA PHE A 397 -24.54 -18.63 -26.14
C PHE A 397 -24.08 -18.83 -27.59
N ARG A 398 -24.90 -18.36 -28.53
CA ARG A 398 -24.68 -18.51 -29.99
C ARG A 398 -23.84 -17.38 -30.59
N HIS A 399 -23.49 -16.36 -29.81
CA HIS A 399 -22.71 -15.22 -30.26
C HIS A 399 -21.22 -15.56 -30.22
N THR A 400 -20.49 -15.09 -31.23
CA THR A 400 -19.02 -15.18 -31.31
C THR A 400 -18.36 -14.30 -30.26
N LYS A 401 -19.03 -13.23 -29.82
CA LYS A 401 -18.57 -12.27 -28.81
C LYS A 401 -19.66 -12.02 -27.77
N LEU A 402 -19.29 -12.16 -26.51
CA LEU A 402 -20.12 -11.98 -25.34
C LEU A 402 -19.47 -10.90 -24.48
N SER A 403 -20.26 -9.96 -23.98
CA SER A 403 -19.81 -8.99 -22.99
C SER A 403 -20.62 -9.17 -21.73
N PHE A 404 -19.96 -9.27 -20.59
CA PHE A 404 -20.59 -9.33 -19.27
C PHE A 404 -20.31 -8.02 -18.53
N ASP A 405 -21.37 -7.35 -18.12
CA ASP A 405 -21.31 -6.16 -17.28
C ASP A 405 -21.37 -6.58 -15.81
N LEU A 406 -20.26 -6.37 -15.10
CA LEU A 406 -20.03 -6.78 -13.72
C LEU A 406 -20.01 -5.58 -12.75
N SER A 407 -20.46 -4.41 -13.23
CA SER A 407 -20.23 -3.11 -12.59
C SER A 407 -20.74 -2.97 -11.16
N ASN A 408 -21.76 -3.74 -10.76
CA ASN A 408 -22.41 -3.62 -9.45
C ASN A 408 -22.01 -4.73 -8.45
N HIS A 409 -20.98 -5.52 -8.76
CA HIS A 409 -20.67 -6.73 -7.96
C HIS A 409 -19.42 -6.63 -7.10
N ILE A 410 -18.51 -5.72 -7.43
CA ILE A 410 -17.31 -5.46 -6.64
C ILE A 410 -17.29 -3.98 -6.27
N GLN A 411 -17.05 -3.72 -4.99
CA GLN A 411 -17.09 -2.41 -4.37
C GLN A 411 -15.89 -2.24 -3.46
N VAL A 412 -15.09 -1.20 -3.67
CA VAL A 412 -13.94 -0.93 -2.78
C VAL A 412 -14.43 -0.84 -1.33
N PRO A 413 -13.95 -1.69 -0.40
CA PRO A 413 -14.40 -1.64 0.99
C PRO A 413 -14.21 -0.26 1.62
N THR A 414 -15.13 0.15 2.49
CA THR A 414 -15.13 1.49 3.13
C THR A 414 -13.90 1.73 4.00
N ASP A 415 -13.34 0.67 4.59
CA ASP A 415 -12.14 0.67 5.42
C ASP A 415 -10.85 0.45 4.61
N SER A 416 -10.94 0.43 3.27
CA SER A 416 -9.77 0.25 2.40
C SER A 416 -8.76 1.38 2.58
N VAL A 417 -7.50 0.99 2.73
CA VAL A 417 -6.37 1.91 2.77
C VAL A 417 -6.13 2.45 1.37
N CYS A 418 -5.85 3.74 1.25
CA CYS A 418 -5.46 4.34 -0.03
C CYS A 418 -4.21 3.68 -0.58
N THR A 419 -4.09 3.59 -1.91
CA THR A 419 -2.88 3.10 -2.59
C THR A 419 -1.65 3.90 -2.12
N ILE A 420 -0.53 3.21 -1.84
CA ILE A 420 0.70 3.84 -1.39
C ILE A 420 1.76 3.66 -2.47
N SER A 421 2.12 4.75 -3.15
CA SER A 421 3.21 4.73 -4.13
C SER A 421 4.58 4.56 -3.46
N SER A 422 5.50 3.85 -4.11
CA SER A 422 6.87 3.67 -3.58
C SER A 422 7.56 5.02 -3.33
N ALA A 423 7.40 5.97 -4.25
CA ALA A 423 7.98 7.31 -4.13
C ALA A 423 7.54 8.04 -2.86
N SER A 424 6.29 7.82 -2.41
CA SER A 424 5.77 8.44 -1.19
C SER A 424 6.35 7.87 0.10
N THR A 425 6.88 6.64 0.05
CA THR A 425 7.57 5.97 1.16
C THR A 425 9.09 6.00 1.03
N LYS A 426 9.64 6.77 0.07
CA LYS A 426 11.07 6.74 -0.31
C LYS A 426 11.57 5.34 -0.70
N ASP A 427 10.76 4.66 -1.50
CA ASP A 427 11.05 3.34 -2.06
C ASP A 427 11.26 2.26 -0.99
N VAL A 428 10.64 2.42 0.18
CA VAL A 428 10.64 1.39 1.22
C VAL A 428 9.68 0.26 0.85
N PHE A 429 8.40 0.60 0.66
CA PHE A 429 7.37 -0.33 0.20
C PHE A 429 6.30 0.39 -0.63
N SER A 430 5.49 -0.36 -1.34
CA SER A 430 4.27 0.12 -1.99
C SER A 430 3.07 -0.76 -1.62
N LEU A 431 1.89 -0.15 -1.63
CA LEU A 431 0.62 -0.84 -1.42
C LEU A 431 -0.25 -0.59 -2.64
N GLY A 432 -0.75 -1.65 -3.26
CA GLY A 432 -1.61 -1.60 -4.43
C GLY A 432 -2.76 -2.58 -4.35
N TYR A 433 -3.68 -2.47 -5.31
CA TYR A 433 -4.81 -3.39 -5.45
C TYR A 433 -4.81 -3.97 -6.85
N ASP A 434 -5.18 -5.23 -6.96
CA ASP A 434 -5.39 -5.92 -8.24
C ASP A 434 -6.76 -6.59 -8.24
N LEU A 435 -7.46 -6.51 -9.37
CA LEU A 435 -8.63 -7.33 -9.66
C LEU A 435 -8.17 -8.62 -10.33
N ARG A 436 -8.44 -9.74 -9.68
CA ARG A 436 -8.24 -11.08 -10.24
C ARG A 436 -9.57 -11.62 -10.69
N VAL A 437 -9.61 -12.17 -11.89
CA VAL A 437 -10.81 -12.80 -12.43
C VAL A 437 -10.47 -14.19 -12.93
N GLU A 438 -11.21 -15.16 -12.41
CA GLU A 438 -11.18 -16.55 -12.86
C GLU A 438 -12.52 -16.88 -13.52
N LEU A 439 -12.46 -17.54 -14.67
CA LEU A 439 -13.61 -17.93 -15.47
C LEU A 439 -13.68 -19.45 -15.57
N ASP A 440 -14.85 -20.02 -15.29
CA ASP A 440 -15.17 -21.40 -15.64
C ASP A 440 -16.23 -21.39 -16.75
N ILE A 441 -15.87 -21.91 -17.91
CA ILE A 441 -16.70 -21.89 -19.12
C ILE A 441 -17.13 -23.31 -19.45
N THR A 442 -18.40 -23.62 -19.20
CA THR A 442 -18.99 -24.93 -19.50
C THR A 442 -19.78 -24.87 -20.79
N GLY A 443 -19.48 -25.79 -21.71
CA GLY A 443 -20.21 -25.90 -22.97
C GLY A 443 -20.28 -27.34 -23.47
N VAL A 444 -20.94 -27.50 -24.61
CA VAL A 444 -21.16 -28.79 -25.26
C VAL A 444 -20.48 -28.79 -26.62
N THR A 445 -19.81 -29.87 -26.96
CA THR A 445 -19.37 -30.13 -28.34
C THR A 445 -20.46 -30.87 -29.12
N SER A 446 -21.06 -30.23 -30.11
CA SER A 446 -22.04 -30.88 -31.00
C SER A 446 -21.34 -31.76 -32.05
N ASN A 447 -21.95 -32.87 -32.43
CA ASN A 447 -21.40 -33.84 -33.40
C ASN A 447 -22.00 -33.67 -34.80
N SER A 448 -23.00 -32.80 -34.98
CA SER A 448 -23.73 -32.67 -36.24
C SER A 448 -23.02 -31.69 -37.18
N SER A 449 -22.74 -32.18 -38.39
CA SER A 449 -22.17 -31.44 -39.52
C SER A 449 -23.18 -30.53 -40.23
N THR A 450 -24.29 -30.15 -39.56
CA THR A 450 -25.33 -29.30 -40.14
C THR A 450 -24.84 -27.85 -40.18
N ARG A 451 -24.05 -27.58 -41.21
CA ARG A 451 -23.71 -26.24 -41.68
C ARG A 451 -24.99 -25.56 -42.14
N ASN A 452 -25.36 -24.49 -41.44
CA ASN A 452 -25.84 -23.23 -41.98
C ASN A 452 -26.28 -22.36 -40.80
N TYR A 453 -25.30 -21.79 -40.10
CA TYR A 453 -25.56 -20.67 -39.21
C TYR A 453 -24.72 -19.51 -39.73
N LEU A 454 -25.40 -18.59 -40.43
CA LEU A 454 -24.92 -17.22 -40.58
C LEU A 454 -24.85 -16.66 -39.15
N SER A 455 -23.68 -16.71 -38.53
CA SER A 455 -23.48 -16.03 -37.25
C SER A 455 -23.58 -14.54 -37.52
N LEU A 456 -24.62 -13.89 -37.00
CA LEU A 456 -24.56 -12.45 -36.84
C LEU A 456 -23.36 -12.18 -35.94
N ASP A 457 -22.41 -11.38 -36.44
CA ASP A 457 -21.26 -10.85 -35.70
C ASP A 457 -21.71 -9.79 -34.66
N GLU A 458 -22.89 -9.97 -34.10
CA GLU A 458 -23.51 -9.11 -33.11
C GLU A 458 -22.97 -9.48 -31.73
N GLU A 459 -22.27 -8.53 -31.12
CA GLU A 459 -21.89 -8.58 -29.72
C GLU A 459 -23.15 -8.49 -28.85
N LYS A 460 -23.29 -9.41 -27.89
CA LYS A 460 -24.40 -9.37 -26.93
C LYS A 460 -23.89 -9.03 -25.53
N ASN A 461 -24.49 -7.99 -24.96
CA ASN A 461 -24.23 -7.56 -23.59
C ASN A 461 -25.17 -8.30 -22.62
N TYR A 462 -24.59 -8.92 -21.60
CA TYR A 462 -25.26 -9.58 -20.50
C TYR A 462 -25.02 -8.75 -19.24
N VAL A 463 -26.10 -8.30 -18.62
CA VAL A 463 -26.04 -7.50 -17.39
C VAL A 463 -26.36 -8.40 -16.21
N ALA A 464 -25.48 -8.37 -15.23
CA ALA A 464 -25.55 -9.22 -14.05
C ALA A 464 -26.80 -8.97 -13.17
N ASP A 465 -27.41 -7.78 -13.20
CA ASP A 465 -28.64 -7.49 -12.43
C ASP A 465 -29.95 -8.11 -12.97
N GLN A 466 -29.91 -8.85 -14.08
CA GLN A 466 -31.11 -9.53 -14.57
C GLN A 466 -31.37 -10.81 -13.75
N GLN A 467 -32.45 -10.82 -12.96
CA GLN A 467 -32.90 -11.96 -12.12
C GLN A 467 -33.05 -13.30 -12.87
N HIS A 468 -33.00 -13.31 -14.20
CA HIS A 468 -33.00 -14.53 -15.02
C HIS A 468 -31.62 -15.15 -15.24
N HIS A 469 -30.53 -14.50 -14.81
CA HIS A 469 -29.16 -14.91 -15.14
C HIS A 469 -28.20 -14.98 -13.95
N ILE A 470 -28.60 -14.65 -12.71
CA ILE A 470 -27.75 -14.78 -11.52
C ILE A 470 -28.47 -15.53 -10.41
N TRP A 471 -27.98 -16.73 -10.11
CA TRP A 471 -28.35 -17.47 -8.90
C TRP A 471 -27.28 -17.24 -7.84
N GLN A 472 -27.63 -16.56 -6.75
CA GLN A 472 -26.82 -16.46 -5.54
C GLN A 472 -27.29 -17.51 -4.53
N GLN A 473 -26.73 -18.72 -4.52
CA GLN A 473 -26.42 -19.51 -3.32
C GLN A 473 -25.91 -20.92 -3.63
N GLU A 474 -25.15 -21.44 -2.67
CA GLU A 474 -24.61 -22.80 -2.53
C GLU A 474 -25.70 -23.88 -2.70
N GLU A 475 -25.92 -24.35 -3.92
CA GLU A 475 -26.50 -25.68 -4.13
C GLU A 475 -25.46 -26.58 -4.79
N SER A 476 -24.96 -27.48 -3.96
CA SER A 476 -24.19 -28.66 -4.27
C SER A 476 -24.72 -29.40 -5.50
N GLN A 477 -23.86 -29.57 -6.50
CA GLN A 477 -23.73 -30.77 -7.36
C GLN A 477 -24.94 -31.35 -8.12
N TYR A 478 -26.15 -30.81 -8.01
CA TYR A 478 -27.35 -31.40 -8.59
C TYR A 478 -28.23 -30.32 -9.20
N ASP A 479 -27.87 -29.89 -10.41
CA ASP A 479 -28.83 -29.32 -11.37
C ASP A 479 -28.21 -29.28 -12.79
N LEU A 480 -27.46 -30.34 -13.12
CA LEU A 480 -27.34 -30.75 -14.51
C LEU A 480 -28.65 -31.47 -14.87
N PRO A 481 -29.31 -31.13 -15.99
CA PRO A 481 -30.57 -31.77 -16.36
C PRO A 481 -30.39 -33.29 -16.41
N SER A 482 -31.29 -34.01 -15.74
CA SER A 482 -31.39 -35.46 -15.85
C SER A 482 -31.57 -35.84 -17.33
N GLU A 483 -30.74 -36.79 -17.79
CA GLU A 483 -30.66 -37.26 -19.17
C GLU A 483 -32.05 -37.41 -19.85
N PRO A 484 -32.18 -36.92 -21.09
CA PRO A 484 -31.75 -37.74 -22.23
C PRO A 484 -31.06 -36.91 -23.31
N TYR A 485 -29.78 -36.54 -23.11
CA TYR A 485 -29.01 -35.89 -24.17
C TYR A 485 -27.58 -36.46 -24.23
N HIS A 486 -27.23 -37.07 -25.36
CA HIS A 486 -25.91 -37.66 -25.67
C HIS A 486 -24.78 -36.61 -25.84
N HIS A 487 -24.85 -35.50 -25.12
CA HIS A 487 -23.94 -34.37 -25.23
C HIS A 487 -22.88 -34.42 -24.13
N LYS A 488 -21.60 -34.52 -24.51
CA LYS A 488 -20.48 -34.44 -23.56
C LYS A 488 -20.26 -32.97 -23.20
N PHE A 489 -20.59 -32.59 -21.97
CA PHE A 489 -20.22 -31.29 -21.41
C PHE A 489 -18.71 -31.25 -21.13
N LYS A 490 -18.09 -30.10 -21.41
CA LYS A 490 -16.70 -29.80 -21.05
C LYS A 490 -16.64 -28.43 -20.39
N THR A 491 -15.82 -28.32 -19.34
CA THR A 491 -15.51 -27.06 -18.67
C THR A 491 -14.06 -26.67 -18.96
N TYR A 492 -13.85 -25.41 -19.27
CA TYR A 492 -12.55 -24.79 -19.46
C TYR A 492 -12.39 -23.67 -18.44
N SER A 493 -11.28 -23.69 -17.70
CA SER A 493 -10.95 -22.63 -16.73
C SER A 493 -9.93 -21.67 -17.33
N LEU A 494 -10.17 -20.36 -17.19
CA LEU A 494 -9.26 -19.29 -17.59
C LEU A 494 -8.96 -18.41 -16.38
N GLU A 495 -7.68 -18.25 -16.06
CA GLU A 495 -7.21 -17.21 -15.14
C GLU A 495 -6.76 -16.01 -15.97
N LEU A 496 -7.43 -14.86 -15.80
CA LEU A 496 -7.13 -13.67 -16.56
C LEU A 496 -5.99 -12.88 -15.91
N ASP A 497 -5.22 -12.16 -16.72
CA ASP A 497 -4.21 -11.24 -16.22
C ASP A 497 -4.86 -10.22 -15.26
N PRO A 498 -4.25 -9.92 -14.11
CA PRO A 498 -4.84 -9.02 -13.13
C PRO A 498 -4.89 -7.57 -13.64
N LEU A 499 -5.99 -6.87 -13.36
CA LEU A 499 -6.09 -5.42 -13.59
C LEU A 499 -5.70 -4.64 -12.33
N THR A 500 -4.71 -3.78 -12.45
CA THR A 500 -4.30 -2.91 -11.33
C THR A 500 -5.33 -1.81 -11.08
N VAL A 501 -5.69 -1.66 -9.81
CA VAL A 501 -6.64 -0.69 -9.30
C VAL A 501 -5.94 0.25 -8.31
N VAL A 502 -6.28 1.54 -8.39
CA VAL A 502 -5.83 2.59 -7.48
C VAL A 502 -6.98 2.97 -6.56
N VAL A 503 -6.84 2.74 -5.27
CA VAL A 503 -7.80 3.21 -4.26
C VAL A 503 -7.40 4.60 -3.81
N VAL A 504 -8.29 5.56 -3.99
CA VAL A 504 -8.08 6.98 -3.63
C VAL A 504 -9.04 7.41 -2.52
N ASN A 505 -8.74 8.53 -1.88
CA ASN A 505 -9.66 9.16 -0.94
C ASN A 505 -10.73 9.97 -1.70
N ASN A 506 -11.86 10.26 -1.04
CA ASN A 506 -13.00 10.98 -1.63
C ASN A 506 -12.54 12.28 -2.31
N SER A 507 -12.79 12.37 -3.61
CA SER A 507 -12.31 13.39 -4.55
C SER A 507 -13.24 14.60 -4.64
N ILE A 508 -13.70 15.10 -3.50
CA ILE A 508 -14.51 16.33 -3.48
C ILE A 508 -13.57 17.53 -3.24
N TYR A 509 -12.59 17.76 -4.13
CA TYR A 509 -11.82 19.02 -4.15
C TYR A 509 -11.35 19.41 -5.55
#